data_AF-A0A3B9PNW1-F1
#
_entry.id   AF-A0A3B9PNW1-F1
#
_cell.length_a   1.000
_cell.length_b   1.000
_cell.length_c   1.000
_cell.angle_alpha   90.00
_cell.angle_beta   90.00
_cell.angle_gamma   90.00
#
_symmetry.space_group_name_H-M   'P 1'
#
loop_
_entity.id
_entity.type
_entity.pdbx_description
1 polymer ?
#
loop_
_entity_poly.entity_id
_entity_poly.type
_entity_poly.pdbx_seq_one_letter_code
_entity_poly.pdbx_strand_id
1 'polypeptide(L)'
;MGENQVQIRGIEELPRGAGVKGYVARFRDETPLTGSPDTPIETPVQLDEGRALIERNHFILYRERADLELIAYQVGLEGTHIAGLGHYLTLLFGADDAICMNQVLSPDAYRALAAGGLIKSVDFRVAKPRSKRFAPDPEDTWTQEGFDFMKATGATSYEVKISTRKRGEGLLADVRERMGILLRSPFTKKLRVKMSDIEEPIDLLAQRLKERITVLPVDGNITSAAVLDGIRGAKIRVQPQLDEIFGQGDEILE
;
A
#
# COMPACT_ATOMS: atom_id res chain seq x y z
N MET A 1 -4.12 -17.55 -1.41
CA MET A 1 -5.52 -17.15 -1.16
C MET A 1 -6.31 -17.44 -2.43
N GLY A 2 -7.53 -17.96 -2.28
CA GLY A 2 -8.46 -18.13 -3.40
C GLY A 2 -9.38 -16.92 -3.53
N GLU A 3 -9.95 -16.69 -4.71
CA GLU A 3 -10.90 -15.61 -5.01
C GLU A 3 -12.10 -15.58 -4.03
N ASN A 4 -12.49 -16.73 -3.48
CA ASN A 4 -13.59 -16.85 -2.52
C ASN A 4 -13.33 -16.23 -1.13
N GLN A 5 -12.12 -15.73 -0.86
CA GLN A 5 -11.72 -15.22 0.46
C GLN A 5 -11.76 -13.70 0.58
N VAL A 6 -12.10 -12.99 -0.51
CA VAL A 6 -12.14 -11.51 -0.52
C VAL A 6 -13.37 -11.04 -1.26
N GLN A 7 -14.05 -10.02 -0.72
CA GLN A 7 -15.20 -9.40 -1.36
C GLN A 7 -15.17 -7.88 -1.17
N ILE A 8 -15.71 -7.14 -2.13
CA ILE A 8 -15.99 -5.71 -1.99
C ILE A 8 -17.45 -5.55 -1.60
N ARG A 9 -17.71 -4.79 -0.52
CA ARG A 9 -19.04 -4.64 0.07
C ARG A 9 -19.28 -3.20 0.52
N GLY A 10 -20.55 -2.88 0.77
CA GLY A 10 -20.96 -1.57 1.29
C GLY A 10 -20.63 -0.41 0.36
N ILE A 11 -20.72 -0.64 -0.95
CA ILE A 11 -20.47 0.37 -1.96
C ILE A 11 -21.58 1.42 -1.92
N GLU A 12 -21.19 2.67 -1.74
CA GLU A 12 -22.07 3.83 -1.75
C GLU A 12 -21.39 4.96 -2.55
N GLU A 13 -22.16 5.66 -3.39
CA GLU A 13 -21.67 6.87 -4.05
C GLU A 13 -21.57 8.04 -3.06
N LEU A 14 -20.55 8.88 -3.26
CA LEU A 14 -20.48 10.16 -2.58
C LEU A 14 -21.44 11.16 -3.24
N PRO A 15 -21.93 12.19 -2.50
CA PRO A 15 -22.78 13.23 -3.06
C PRO A 15 -22.20 13.84 -4.34
N ARG A 16 -23.09 14.22 -5.26
CA ARG A 16 -22.76 14.85 -6.55
C ARG A 16 -21.79 14.04 -7.42
N GLY A 17 -21.67 12.73 -7.20
CA GLY A 17 -20.77 11.86 -7.98
C GLY A 17 -19.29 12.05 -7.69
N ALA A 18 -18.94 12.73 -6.58
CA ALA A 18 -17.57 13.08 -6.18
C ALA A 18 -16.67 11.86 -5.90
N GLY A 19 -17.23 10.65 -5.88
CA GLY A 19 -16.48 9.43 -5.61
C GLY A 19 -17.34 8.28 -5.16
N VAL A 20 -16.68 7.23 -4.66
CA VAL A 20 -17.28 6.00 -4.15
C VAL A 20 -16.60 5.60 -2.86
N LYS A 21 -17.37 5.16 -1.87
CA LYS A 21 -16.84 4.60 -0.62
C LYS A 21 -17.28 3.16 -0.45
N GLY A 22 -16.54 2.40 0.35
CA GLY A 22 -16.89 1.03 0.69
C GLY A 22 -15.83 0.34 1.53
N TYR A 23 -15.86 -0.99 1.55
CA TYR A 23 -14.83 -1.77 2.22
C TYR A 23 -14.53 -3.10 1.52
N VAL A 24 -13.29 -3.54 1.69
CA VAL A 24 -12.85 -4.89 1.35
C VAL A 24 -13.04 -5.77 2.59
N ALA A 25 -13.80 -6.85 2.43
CA ALA A 25 -14.03 -7.87 3.45
C ALA A 25 -13.16 -9.09 3.14
N ARG A 26 -12.39 -9.54 4.12
CA ARG A 26 -11.59 -10.78 4.03
C ARG A 26 -12.17 -11.88 4.92
N PHE A 27 -12.16 -13.10 4.42
CA PHE A 27 -12.72 -14.29 5.07
C PHE A 27 -11.64 -15.33 5.33
N ARG A 28 -11.70 -15.98 6.49
CA ARG A 28 -10.82 -17.09 6.88
C ARG A 28 -11.24 -18.39 6.21
N ASP A 29 -10.28 -19.25 5.89
CA ASP A 29 -10.54 -20.67 5.61
C ASP A 29 -10.23 -21.57 6.81
N GLU A 30 -9.52 -21.04 7.79
CA GLU A 30 -9.11 -21.70 9.01
C GLU A 30 -10.05 -21.42 10.18
N THR A 31 -10.25 -22.43 11.03
CA THR A 31 -10.93 -22.28 12.32
C THR A 31 -9.94 -21.71 13.33
N PRO A 32 -10.16 -20.51 13.88
CA PRO A 32 -9.24 -19.94 14.86
C PRO A 32 -9.32 -20.76 16.17
N LEU A 33 -8.23 -20.74 16.93
CA LEU A 33 -8.21 -21.31 18.28
C LEU A 33 -8.50 -20.21 19.32
N THR A 34 -9.10 -20.60 20.43
CA THR A 34 -9.29 -19.78 21.62
C THR A 34 -8.74 -20.51 22.85
N GLY A 35 -8.23 -19.75 23.82
CA GLY A 35 -7.63 -20.27 25.04
C GLY A 35 -7.67 -19.23 26.14
N SER A 36 -7.32 -19.64 27.36
CA SER A 36 -7.19 -18.75 28.51
C SER A 36 -5.72 -18.57 28.89
N PRO A 37 -5.28 -17.38 29.33
CA PRO A 37 -3.96 -17.22 29.95
C PRO A 37 -3.72 -18.16 31.14
N ASP A 38 -4.79 -18.59 31.81
CA ASP A 38 -4.71 -19.43 33.01
C ASP A 38 -4.55 -20.93 32.71
N THR A 39 -4.77 -21.35 31.46
CA THR A 39 -4.73 -22.77 31.08
C THR A 39 -4.05 -22.96 29.72
N PRO A 40 -3.15 -23.95 29.55
CA PRO A 40 -2.49 -24.21 28.27
C PRO A 40 -3.40 -24.92 27.24
N ILE A 41 -4.70 -25.00 27.51
CA ILE A 41 -5.66 -25.70 26.65
C ILE A 41 -6.22 -24.72 25.64
N GLU A 42 -5.97 -25.02 24.36
CA GLU A 42 -6.56 -24.32 23.23
C GLU A 42 -7.72 -25.16 22.67
N THR A 43 -8.80 -24.49 22.29
CA THR A 43 -9.99 -25.12 21.68
C THR A 43 -10.39 -24.37 20.42
N PRO A 44 -10.89 -25.06 19.37
CA PRO A 44 -11.40 -24.38 18.19
C PRO A 44 -12.60 -23.48 18.54
N VAL A 45 -12.60 -22.24 18.05
CA VAL A 45 -13.77 -21.36 18.15
C VAL A 45 -14.89 -21.96 17.29
N GLN A 46 -16.04 -22.19 17.90
CA GLN A 46 -17.24 -22.57 17.18
C GLN A 46 -17.77 -21.36 16.42
N LEU A 47 -17.64 -21.39 15.10
CA LEU A 47 -18.21 -20.40 14.20
C LEU A 47 -19.39 -21.03 13.48
N ASP A 48 -20.51 -20.30 13.38
CA ASP A 48 -21.63 -20.77 12.56
C ASP A 48 -21.22 -20.86 11.09
N GLU A 49 -21.87 -21.74 10.34
CA GLU A 49 -21.63 -21.89 8.91
C GLU A 49 -21.75 -20.54 8.18
N GLY A 50 -20.76 -20.22 7.35
CA GLY A 50 -20.68 -18.93 6.63
C GLY A 50 -20.19 -17.74 7.45
N ARG A 51 -19.94 -17.86 8.77
CA ARG A 51 -19.40 -16.77 9.60
C ARG A 51 -17.88 -16.76 9.63
N ALA A 52 -17.28 -16.37 8.50
CA ALA A 52 -15.83 -16.41 8.31
C ALA A 52 -15.13 -15.03 8.28
N LEU A 53 -15.84 -13.91 8.50
CA LEU A 53 -15.25 -12.57 8.38
C LEU A 53 -14.06 -12.39 9.35
N ILE A 54 -12.91 -11.95 8.82
CA ILE A 54 -11.71 -11.60 9.60
C ILE A 54 -11.64 -10.10 9.79
N GLU A 55 -11.62 -9.35 8.68
CA GLU A 55 -11.27 -7.94 8.67
C GLU A 55 -12.11 -7.19 7.62
N ARG A 56 -12.35 -5.89 7.91
CA ARG A 56 -12.88 -4.91 6.96
C ARG A 56 -11.86 -3.80 6.80
N ASN A 57 -11.39 -3.59 5.57
CA ASN A 57 -10.55 -2.45 5.21
C ASN A 57 -11.38 -1.46 4.41
N HIS A 58 -11.64 -0.30 5.01
CA HIS A 58 -12.49 0.72 4.41
C HIS A 58 -11.69 1.58 3.42
N PHE A 59 -12.37 2.09 2.41
CA PHE A 59 -11.78 2.97 1.42
C PHE A 59 -12.76 4.04 0.95
N ILE A 60 -12.19 5.13 0.45
CA ILE A 60 -12.90 6.16 -0.29
C ILE A 60 -12.08 6.49 -1.54
N LEU A 61 -12.67 6.26 -2.70
CA LEU A 61 -12.18 6.71 -4.00
C LEU A 61 -12.78 8.10 -4.27
N TYR A 62 -11.94 9.11 -4.36
CA TYR A 62 -12.29 10.47 -4.71
C TYR A 62 -12.01 10.70 -6.20
N ARG A 63 -12.98 11.26 -6.91
CA ARG A 63 -12.80 11.76 -8.28
C ARG A 63 -12.46 13.24 -8.20
N GLU A 64 -11.20 13.56 -7.95
CA GLU A 64 -10.75 14.94 -7.70
C GLU A 64 -10.89 15.80 -8.97
N ARG A 65 -10.58 15.23 -10.14
CA ARG A 65 -10.70 15.85 -11.47
C ARG A 65 -10.81 14.76 -12.54
N ALA A 66 -11.10 15.16 -13.78
CA ALA A 66 -11.36 14.22 -14.89
C ALA A 66 -10.21 13.23 -15.17
N ASP A 67 -8.98 13.57 -14.80
CA ASP A 67 -7.76 12.79 -14.99
C ASP A 67 -7.02 12.46 -13.68
N LEU A 68 -7.64 12.69 -12.51
CA LEU A 68 -7.06 12.32 -11.21
C LEU A 68 -8.11 11.71 -10.29
N GLU A 69 -7.89 10.43 -9.96
CA GLU A 69 -8.59 9.74 -8.90
C GLU A 69 -7.63 9.46 -7.73
N LEU A 70 -8.10 9.68 -6.51
CA LEU A 70 -7.33 9.41 -5.29
C LEU A 70 -8.07 8.40 -4.44
N ILE A 71 -7.40 7.33 -4.03
CA ILE A 71 -7.94 6.36 -3.08
C ILE A 71 -7.32 6.54 -1.69
N ALA A 72 -8.17 6.87 -0.72
CA ALA A 72 -7.82 6.79 0.69
C ALA A 72 -8.18 5.40 1.21
N TYR A 73 -7.19 4.65 1.68
CA TYR A 73 -7.35 3.24 2.07
C TYR A 73 -6.90 2.97 3.50
N GLN A 74 -7.77 2.34 4.28
CA GLN A 74 -7.45 1.92 5.65
C GLN A 74 -6.51 0.72 5.64
N VAL A 75 -5.30 0.92 6.20
CA VAL A 75 -4.37 -0.18 6.44
C VAL A 75 -4.80 -0.96 7.69
N GLY A 76 -4.97 -2.27 7.52
CA GLY A 76 -5.39 -3.20 8.57
C GLY A 76 -4.24 -3.92 9.28
N LEU A 77 -4.58 -4.68 10.33
CA LEU A 77 -3.64 -5.49 11.13
C LEU A 77 -3.17 -6.72 10.36
N GLU A 78 -4.08 -7.36 9.63
CA GLU A 78 -3.85 -8.59 8.87
C GLU A 78 -3.21 -8.35 7.50
N GLY A 79 -2.65 -7.15 7.31
CA GLY A 79 -1.75 -6.88 6.22
C GLY A 79 -2.43 -6.52 4.91
N THR A 80 -3.69 -6.07 4.92
CA THR A 80 -4.22 -5.38 3.73
C THR A 80 -3.65 -3.97 3.70
N HIS A 81 -2.51 -3.84 3.04
CA HIS A 81 -1.91 -2.60 2.59
C HIS A 81 -2.36 -2.31 1.16
N ILE A 82 -2.13 -1.10 0.65
CA ILE A 82 -2.64 -0.69 -0.66
C ILE A 82 -2.15 -1.61 -1.82
N ALA A 83 -0.94 -2.17 -1.74
CA ALA A 83 -0.48 -3.14 -2.73
C ALA A 83 -1.28 -4.45 -2.67
N GLY A 84 -1.71 -4.86 -1.46
CA GLY A 84 -2.63 -5.98 -1.28
C GLY A 84 -4.01 -5.71 -1.87
N LEU A 85 -4.52 -4.46 -1.77
CA LEU A 85 -5.73 -4.06 -2.47
C LEU A 85 -5.58 -4.21 -4.00
N GLY A 86 -4.50 -3.70 -4.58
CA GLY A 86 -4.23 -3.86 -6.03
C GLY A 86 -4.22 -5.32 -6.46
N HIS A 87 -3.60 -6.19 -5.68
CA HIS A 87 -3.64 -7.64 -5.90
C HIS A 87 -5.06 -8.21 -5.83
N TYR A 88 -5.86 -7.83 -4.83
CA TYR A 88 -7.25 -8.29 -4.73
C TYR A 88 -8.13 -7.81 -5.87
N LEU A 89 -7.96 -6.56 -6.31
CA LEU A 89 -8.71 -6.03 -7.45
C LEU A 89 -8.32 -6.77 -8.73
N THR A 90 -7.03 -7.05 -8.92
CA THR A 90 -6.55 -7.89 -10.05
C THR A 90 -7.23 -9.26 -10.03
N LEU A 91 -7.26 -9.93 -8.87
CA LEU A 91 -7.93 -11.23 -8.73
C LEU A 91 -9.45 -11.15 -8.98
N LEU A 92 -10.12 -10.08 -8.54
CA LEU A 92 -11.58 -9.95 -8.65
C LEU A 92 -12.05 -9.53 -10.05
N PHE A 93 -11.24 -8.76 -10.78
CA PHE A 93 -11.68 -8.09 -12.02
C PHE A 93 -10.97 -8.54 -13.30
N GLY A 94 -9.92 -9.36 -13.22
CA GLY A 94 -9.37 -10.04 -14.40
C GLY A 94 -7.87 -10.30 -14.31
N ALA A 95 -7.46 -11.48 -14.75
CA ALA A 95 -6.06 -11.92 -14.82
C ALA A 95 -5.25 -11.25 -15.93
N ASP A 96 -5.91 -10.54 -16.85
CA ASP A 96 -5.29 -9.95 -18.04
C ASP A 96 -4.67 -8.57 -17.79
N ASP A 97 -5.19 -7.81 -16.80
CA ASP A 97 -4.70 -6.47 -16.44
C ASP A 97 -4.33 -6.40 -14.95
N ALA A 98 -3.04 -6.14 -14.67
CA ALA A 98 -2.56 -5.96 -13.31
C ALA A 98 -2.93 -4.58 -12.75
N ILE A 99 -3.71 -4.55 -11.68
CA ILE A 99 -4.08 -3.30 -10.99
C ILE A 99 -2.96 -2.90 -10.03
N CYS A 100 -2.20 -1.87 -10.43
CA CYS A 100 -1.15 -1.27 -9.62
C CYS A 100 -1.65 -0.04 -8.87
N MET A 101 -1.42 -0.01 -7.55
CA MET A 101 -1.75 1.15 -6.72
C MET A 101 -0.51 2.00 -6.45
N ASN A 102 -0.46 3.20 -7.03
CA ASN A 102 0.60 4.16 -6.78
C ASN A 102 0.36 4.88 -5.45
N GLN A 103 1.37 4.91 -4.59
CA GLN A 103 1.32 5.64 -3.34
C GLN A 103 1.82 7.07 -3.55
N VAL A 104 1.11 8.01 -2.96
CA VAL A 104 1.51 9.43 -2.95
C VAL A 104 2.63 9.63 -1.94
N LEU A 105 3.71 10.29 -2.36
CA LEU A 105 4.82 10.67 -1.49
C LEU A 105 4.55 12.04 -0.84
N SER A 106 5.28 12.37 0.21
CA SER A 106 5.26 13.71 0.81
C SER A 106 5.72 14.75 -0.21
N PRO A 107 5.29 16.02 -0.07
CA PRO A 107 5.69 17.08 -0.99
C PRO A 107 7.21 17.25 -1.09
N ASP A 108 7.94 17.11 0.02
CA ASP A 108 9.40 17.18 0.04
C ASP A 108 10.05 16.06 -0.78
N ALA A 109 9.61 14.82 -0.59
CA ALA A 109 10.12 13.69 -1.35
C ALA A 109 9.72 13.77 -2.83
N TYR A 110 8.50 14.21 -3.10
CA TYR A 110 8.03 14.45 -4.46
C TYR A 110 8.88 15.51 -5.16
N ARG A 111 9.09 16.69 -4.54
CA ARG A 111 9.96 17.75 -5.08
C ARG A 111 11.37 17.26 -5.33
N ALA A 112 11.97 16.58 -4.36
CA ALA A 112 13.32 16.04 -4.49
C ALA A 112 13.44 15.12 -5.71
N LEU A 113 12.43 14.29 -5.98
CA LEU A 113 12.41 13.40 -7.13
C LEU A 113 12.04 14.12 -8.43
N ALA A 114 11.08 15.06 -8.41
CA ALA A 114 10.54 15.75 -9.57
C ALA A 114 11.45 16.88 -10.08
N ALA A 115 12.21 17.54 -9.20
CA ALA A 115 13.12 18.64 -9.54
C ALA A 115 14.33 18.21 -10.40
N GLY A 116 14.44 16.92 -10.75
CA GLY A 116 15.43 16.44 -11.72
C GLY A 116 16.86 16.35 -11.17
N GLY A 117 17.05 16.46 -9.85
CA GLY A 117 18.35 16.23 -9.21
C GLY A 117 18.97 14.90 -9.62
N LEU A 118 20.30 14.81 -9.62
CA LEU A 118 20.99 13.59 -10.03
C LEU A 118 20.88 12.55 -8.91
N ILE A 119 20.32 11.38 -9.22
CA ILE A 119 20.31 10.25 -8.29
C ILE A 119 21.73 9.72 -8.15
N LYS A 120 22.32 9.80 -6.95
CA LYS A 120 23.68 9.34 -6.67
C LYS A 120 23.75 7.92 -6.14
N SER A 121 22.74 7.50 -5.39
CA SER A 121 22.62 6.10 -4.97
C SER A 121 21.18 5.71 -4.69
N VAL A 122 20.90 4.43 -4.92
CA VAL A 122 19.68 3.75 -4.48
C VAL A 122 20.09 2.58 -3.58
N ASP A 123 19.48 2.51 -2.40
CA ASP A 123 19.69 1.47 -1.40
C ASP A 123 18.34 0.84 -1.06
N PHE A 124 18.15 -0.41 -1.44
CA PHE A 124 16.88 -1.10 -1.28
C PHE A 124 17.04 -2.50 -0.70
N ARG A 125 15.99 -2.97 -0.04
CA ARG A 125 15.92 -4.32 0.52
C ARG A 125 14.59 -4.95 0.19
N VAL A 126 14.61 -6.16 -0.33
CA VAL A 126 13.43 -6.99 -0.62
C VAL A 126 13.39 -8.20 0.29
N ALA A 127 12.19 -8.60 0.70
CA ALA A 127 11.96 -9.81 1.48
C ALA A 127 11.44 -10.94 0.59
N LYS A 128 11.80 -12.18 0.93
CA LYS A 128 11.33 -13.37 0.21
C LYS A 128 9.79 -13.45 0.21
N PRO A 129 9.15 -13.71 -0.94
CA PRO A 129 7.72 -14.00 -1.01
C PRO A 129 7.38 -15.23 -0.17
N ARG A 130 6.39 -15.10 0.73
CA ARG A 130 5.93 -16.21 1.59
C ARG A 130 4.91 -17.11 0.91
N SER A 131 4.18 -16.59 -0.08
CA SER A 131 3.14 -17.33 -0.79
C SER A 131 3.74 -18.26 -1.85
N LYS A 132 3.28 -19.51 -1.88
CA LYS A 132 3.59 -20.45 -2.97
C LYS A 132 2.95 -20.05 -4.32
N ARG A 133 1.95 -19.16 -4.29
CA ARG A 133 1.24 -18.63 -5.47
C ARG A 133 1.76 -17.25 -5.89
N PHE A 134 2.97 -16.88 -5.46
CA PHE A 134 3.57 -15.63 -5.89
C PHE A 134 3.78 -15.66 -7.42
N ALA A 135 3.17 -14.71 -8.12
CA ALA A 135 3.42 -14.43 -9.52
C ALA A 135 4.29 -13.16 -9.58
N PRO A 136 5.49 -13.24 -10.18
CA PRO A 136 6.33 -12.06 -10.34
C PRO A 136 5.75 -11.10 -11.37
N ASP A 137 5.92 -9.80 -11.12
CA ASP A 137 5.66 -8.78 -12.12
C ASP A 137 6.76 -8.88 -13.19
N PRO A 138 6.42 -9.13 -14.46
CA PRO A 138 7.42 -9.31 -15.52
C PRO A 138 8.27 -8.06 -15.76
N GLU A 139 7.79 -6.87 -15.37
CA GLU A 139 8.55 -5.61 -15.46
C GLU A 139 9.50 -5.43 -14.27
N ASP A 140 9.32 -6.16 -13.17
CA ASP A 140 10.10 -6.03 -11.94
C ASP A 140 11.36 -6.90 -11.90
N THR A 141 12.32 -6.57 -12.76
CA THR A 141 13.57 -7.34 -12.86
C THR A 141 14.43 -7.26 -11.59
N TRP A 142 14.43 -6.12 -10.88
CA TRP A 142 15.29 -5.92 -9.70
C TRP A 142 14.84 -6.72 -8.49
N THR A 143 13.53 -6.83 -8.22
CA THR A 143 13.09 -7.73 -7.14
C THR A 143 13.25 -9.19 -7.54
N GLN A 144 13.07 -9.49 -8.83
CA GLN A 144 13.15 -10.85 -9.35
C GLN A 144 14.55 -11.45 -9.22
N GLU A 145 15.59 -10.69 -9.58
CA GLU A 145 16.99 -11.08 -9.35
C GLU A 145 17.24 -11.39 -7.87
N GLY A 146 16.68 -10.57 -6.97
CA GLY A 146 16.76 -10.81 -5.53
C GLY A 146 16.04 -12.08 -5.08
N PHE A 147 14.88 -12.39 -5.65
CA PHE A 147 14.13 -13.61 -5.35
C PHE A 147 14.86 -14.86 -5.81
N ASP A 148 15.44 -14.84 -7.01
CA ASP A 148 16.22 -15.96 -7.54
C ASP A 148 17.47 -16.20 -6.70
N PHE A 149 18.18 -15.13 -6.32
CA PHE A 149 19.32 -15.23 -5.41
C PHE A 149 18.94 -15.83 -4.05
N MET A 150 17.84 -15.37 -3.44
CA MET A 150 17.33 -15.92 -2.18
C MET A 150 16.87 -17.37 -2.31
N LYS A 151 16.30 -17.76 -3.45
CA LYS A 151 15.91 -19.16 -3.73
C LYS A 151 17.13 -20.06 -3.82
N ALA A 152 18.20 -19.61 -4.47
CA ALA A 152 19.44 -20.37 -4.63
C ALA A 152 20.25 -20.49 -3.32
N THR A 153 20.24 -19.46 -2.49
CA THR A 153 21.07 -19.39 -1.28
C THR A 153 20.35 -19.78 0.01
N GLY A 154 19.01 -19.85 -0.01
CA GLY A 154 18.20 -20.03 1.20
C GLY A 154 18.01 -18.75 2.02
N ALA A 155 18.54 -17.60 1.57
CA ALA A 155 18.35 -16.32 2.25
C ALA A 155 16.87 -15.89 2.28
N THR A 156 16.51 -15.08 3.28
CA THR A 156 15.14 -14.57 3.49
C THR A 156 14.98 -13.09 3.15
N SER A 157 16.10 -12.38 2.94
CA SER A 157 16.15 -10.99 2.50
C SER A 157 17.33 -10.76 1.56
N TYR A 158 17.17 -9.83 0.63
CA TYR A 158 18.19 -9.39 -0.31
C TYR A 158 18.30 -7.87 -0.26
N GLU A 159 19.51 -7.34 -0.03
CA GLU A 159 19.78 -5.91 0.12
C GLU A 159 20.85 -5.48 -0.87
N VAL A 160 20.57 -4.40 -1.59
CA VAL A 160 21.41 -3.89 -2.68
C VAL A 160 21.60 -2.40 -2.53
N LYS A 161 22.85 -1.96 -2.72
CA LYS A 161 23.20 -0.55 -2.85
C LYS A 161 23.90 -0.30 -4.17
N ILE A 162 23.27 0.49 -5.03
CA ILE A 162 23.81 0.93 -6.32
C ILE A 162 24.20 2.39 -6.16
N SER A 163 25.43 2.77 -6.57
CA SER A 163 25.90 4.15 -6.42
C SER A 163 26.88 4.56 -7.51
N THR A 164 26.92 5.86 -7.80
CA THR A 164 27.94 6.48 -8.65
C THR A 164 28.72 7.53 -7.88
N ARG A 165 30.04 7.57 -8.08
CA ARG A 165 30.93 8.61 -7.54
C ARG A 165 31.29 9.67 -8.58
N LYS A 166 30.83 9.51 -9.83
CA LYS A 166 31.14 10.46 -10.89
C LYS A 166 30.59 11.84 -10.55
N ARG A 167 31.41 12.87 -10.75
CA ARG A 167 31.00 14.26 -10.58
C ARG A 167 30.12 14.68 -11.75
N GLY A 168 29.04 15.42 -11.49
CA GLY A 168 28.13 15.89 -12.54
C GLY A 168 27.24 14.83 -13.20
N GLU A 169 27.43 13.54 -12.91
CA GLU A 169 26.58 12.45 -13.44
C GLU A 169 25.78 11.76 -12.33
N GLY A 170 24.54 11.37 -12.64
CA GLY A 170 23.72 10.50 -11.80
C GLY A 170 23.83 9.03 -12.21
N LEU A 171 23.10 8.17 -11.53
CA LEU A 171 22.73 6.87 -12.09
C LEU A 171 21.91 7.07 -13.37
N LEU A 172 21.83 6.02 -14.18
CA LEU A 172 21.12 6.04 -15.46
C LEU A 172 19.64 6.38 -15.27
N ALA A 173 19.01 6.89 -16.33
CA ALA A 173 17.62 7.38 -16.28
C ALA A 173 16.60 6.29 -15.92
N ASP A 174 16.88 5.04 -16.29
CA ASP A 174 16.06 3.86 -15.99
C ASP A 174 15.86 3.63 -14.48
N VAL A 175 16.79 4.11 -13.64
CA VAL A 175 16.72 3.95 -12.18
C VAL A 175 15.45 4.55 -11.58
N ARG A 176 14.91 5.64 -12.15
CA ARG A 176 13.65 6.24 -11.65
C ARG A 176 12.46 5.31 -11.85
N GLU A 177 12.38 4.67 -13.00
CA GLU A 177 11.34 3.70 -13.33
C GLU A 177 11.45 2.48 -12.41
N ARG A 178 12.67 1.94 -12.24
CA ARG A 178 12.95 0.82 -11.33
C ARG A 178 12.62 1.16 -9.88
N MET A 179 12.90 2.37 -9.44
CA MET A 179 12.48 2.87 -8.11
C MET A 179 10.95 2.92 -7.98
N GLY A 180 10.23 3.30 -9.03
CA GLY A 180 8.77 3.29 -9.05
C GLY A 180 8.20 1.89 -8.84
N ILE A 181 8.78 0.88 -9.51
CA ILE A 181 8.42 -0.52 -9.33
C ILE A 181 8.70 -0.98 -7.89
N LEU A 182 9.92 -0.71 -7.37
CA LEU A 182 10.26 -1.02 -5.97
C LEU A 182 9.33 -0.35 -4.96
N LEU A 183 8.89 0.89 -5.24
CA LEU A 183 7.98 1.63 -4.39
C LEU A 183 6.57 1.02 -4.39
N ARG A 184 6.12 0.39 -5.48
CA ARG A 184 4.85 -0.34 -5.53
C ARG A 184 4.94 -1.74 -4.93
N SER A 185 6.12 -2.36 -4.98
CA SER A 185 6.30 -3.75 -4.58
C SER A 185 6.01 -3.98 -3.07
N PRO A 186 5.15 -4.95 -2.72
CA PRO A 186 4.87 -5.29 -1.32
C PRO A 186 6.06 -5.97 -0.62
N PHE A 187 7.03 -6.44 -1.41
CA PHE A 187 8.23 -7.12 -0.93
C PHE A 187 9.34 -6.15 -0.53
N THR A 188 9.31 -4.91 -1.01
CA THR A 188 10.28 -3.88 -0.65
C THR A 188 10.10 -3.44 0.80
N LYS A 189 11.15 -3.66 1.61
CA LYS A 189 11.21 -3.33 3.05
C LYS A 189 12.13 -2.15 3.37
N LYS A 190 12.85 -1.64 2.37
CA LYS A 190 13.69 -0.45 2.43
C LYS A 190 13.81 0.10 1.02
N LEU A 191 13.70 1.42 0.86
CA LEU A 191 14.01 2.12 -0.39
C LEU A 191 14.50 3.52 -0.04
N ARG A 192 15.82 3.70 -0.06
CA ARG A 192 16.48 4.97 0.22
C ARG A 192 17.18 5.50 -1.02
N VAL A 193 17.03 6.80 -1.26
CA VAL A 193 17.56 7.45 -2.45
C VAL A 193 18.39 8.66 -2.03
N LYS A 194 19.63 8.72 -2.48
CA LYS A 194 20.52 9.86 -2.27
C LYS A 194 20.53 10.70 -3.55
N MET A 195 20.11 11.95 -3.43
CA MET A 195 20.22 12.94 -4.50
C MET A 195 21.56 13.69 -4.38
N SER A 196 21.99 14.34 -5.47
CA SER A 196 23.24 15.11 -5.51
C SER A 196 23.26 16.34 -4.59
N ASP A 197 22.09 16.91 -4.37
CA ASP A 197 21.80 18.20 -3.76
C ASP A 197 21.18 18.08 -2.36
N ILE A 198 21.03 16.84 -1.86
CA ILE A 198 20.42 16.56 -0.57
C ILE A 198 21.44 15.84 0.30
N GLU A 199 21.66 16.32 1.52
CA GLU A 199 22.68 15.80 2.45
C GLU A 199 22.35 14.39 2.98
N GLU A 200 21.09 14.11 3.27
CA GLU A 200 20.67 12.80 3.77
C GLU A 200 19.88 12.01 2.73
N PRO A 201 20.06 10.67 2.63
CA PRO A 201 19.21 9.85 1.77
C PRO A 201 17.73 9.93 2.20
N ILE A 202 16.85 10.07 1.22
CA ILE A 202 15.40 10.09 1.41
C ILE A 202 14.90 8.64 1.52
N ASP A 203 14.23 8.30 2.61
CA ASP A 203 13.54 7.01 2.76
C ASP A 203 12.15 7.07 2.13
N LEU A 204 12.02 6.61 0.88
CA LEU A 204 10.79 6.74 0.11
C LEU A 204 9.62 5.96 0.71
N LEU A 205 9.88 4.86 1.46
CA LEU A 205 8.80 4.12 2.12
C LEU A 205 8.26 4.86 3.33
N ALA A 206 9.13 5.60 4.03
CA ALA A 206 8.75 6.45 5.16
C ALA A 206 8.06 7.74 4.70
N GLN A 207 8.41 8.24 3.52
CA GLN A 207 7.84 9.46 2.94
C GLN A 207 6.49 9.26 2.24
N ARG A 208 5.90 8.05 2.29
CA ARG A 208 4.53 7.84 1.78
C ARG A 208 3.54 8.61 2.66
N LEU A 209 2.60 9.33 2.05
CA LEU A 209 1.52 9.99 2.77
C LEU A 209 0.68 8.95 3.52
N LYS A 210 0.66 9.08 4.84
CA LYS A 210 -0.09 8.23 5.76
C LYS A 210 -0.61 9.09 6.89
N GLU A 211 -1.84 8.84 7.29
CA GLU A 211 -2.47 9.47 8.42
C GLU A 211 -2.96 8.42 9.40
N ARG A 212 -2.89 8.75 10.69
CA ARG A 212 -3.54 7.95 11.71
C ARG A 212 -4.97 8.45 11.88
N ILE A 213 -5.92 7.52 11.83
CA ILE A 213 -7.29 7.78 12.27
C ILE A 213 -7.49 7.15 13.65
N THR A 214 -8.27 7.83 14.49
CA THR A 214 -8.71 7.31 15.78
C THR A 214 -10.22 7.24 15.75
N VAL A 215 -10.78 6.06 16.01
CA VAL A 215 -12.22 5.82 15.98
C VAL A 215 -12.62 5.26 17.34
N LEU A 216 -13.60 5.89 17.98
CA LEU A 216 -14.11 5.44 19.26
C LEU A 216 -15.19 4.36 19.04
N PRO A 217 -15.17 3.27 19.82
CA PRO A 217 -16.22 2.27 19.75
C PRO A 217 -17.53 2.82 20.33
N VAL A 218 -18.66 2.42 19.74
CA VAL A 218 -20.01 2.63 20.27
C VAL A 218 -20.54 1.25 20.64
N ASP A 219 -20.96 1.07 21.91
CA ASP A 219 -21.39 -0.23 22.45
C ASP A 219 -20.37 -1.36 22.20
N GLY A 220 -19.08 -1.05 22.39
CA GLY A 220 -17.98 -1.98 22.18
C GLY A 220 -17.64 -2.28 20.72
N ASN A 221 -18.32 -1.66 19.76
CA ASN A 221 -18.15 -1.94 18.34
C ASN A 221 -17.67 -0.71 17.56
N ILE A 222 -16.72 -0.91 16.65
CA ILE A 222 -16.32 0.10 15.67
C ILE A 222 -17.24 -0.04 14.45
N THR A 223 -17.93 1.04 14.08
CA THR A 223 -18.83 1.05 12.92
C THR A 223 -18.10 1.47 11.65
N SER A 224 -18.56 0.96 10.50
CA SER A 224 -18.02 1.36 9.19
C SER A 224 -18.17 2.85 8.93
N ALA A 225 -19.29 3.44 9.35
CA ALA A 225 -19.52 4.88 9.23
C ALA A 225 -18.45 5.70 9.96
N ALA A 226 -18.15 5.34 11.23
CA ALA A 226 -17.15 6.05 12.01
C ALA A 226 -15.74 5.93 11.43
N VAL A 227 -15.39 4.79 10.83
CA VAL A 227 -14.11 4.62 10.12
C VAL A 227 -14.06 5.49 8.86
N LEU A 228 -15.11 5.47 8.05
CA LEU A 228 -15.21 6.26 6.82
C LEU A 228 -15.16 7.78 7.10
N ASP A 229 -15.77 8.22 8.19
CA ASP A 229 -15.68 9.62 8.64
C ASP A 229 -14.26 9.96 9.12
N GLY A 230 -13.60 9.03 9.82
CA GLY A 230 -12.17 9.14 10.14
C GLY A 230 -11.29 9.29 8.89
N ILE A 231 -11.55 8.50 7.85
CA ILE A 231 -10.84 8.59 6.56
C ILE A 231 -11.08 9.95 5.90
N ARG A 232 -12.33 10.44 5.87
CA ARG A 232 -12.64 11.78 5.34
C ARG A 232 -11.90 12.87 6.10
N GLY A 233 -11.91 12.83 7.43
CA GLY A 233 -11.17 13.76 8.25
C GLY A 233 -9.66 13.71 7.99
N ALA A 234 -9.08 12.52 7.77
CA ALA A 234 -7.68 12.38 7.38
C ALA A 234 -7.39 12.99 6.01
N LYS A 235 -8.25 12.77 5.00
CA LYS A 235 -8.12 13.39 3.67
C LYS A 235 -8.09 14.91 3.76
N ILE A 236 -8.99 15.51 4.53
CA ILE A 236 -9.02 16.97 4.75
C ILE A 236 -7.70 17.48 5.36
N ARG A 237 -7.15 16.78 6.36
CA ARG A 237 -5.87 17.19 6.99
C ARG A 237 -4.68 17.11 6.03
N VAL A 238 -4.67 16.15 5.11
CA VAL A 238 -3.58 16.01 4.12
C VAL A 238 -3.82 16.79 2.84
N GLN A 239 -4.99 17.41 2.66
CA GLN A 239 -5.33 18.17 1.45
C GLN A 239 -4.25 19.19 1.06
N PRO A 240 -3.68 20.01 1.97
CA PRO A 240 -2.65 20.96 1.58
C PRO A 240 -1.40 20.31 0.97
N GLN A 241 -1.04 19.11 1.43
CA GLN A 241 0.08 18.34 0.86
C GLN A 241 -0.27 17.76 -0.52
N LEU A 242 -1.53 17.34 -0.71
CA LEU A 242 -2.01 16.87 -2.00
C LEU A 242 -2.06 18.00 -3.03
N ASP A 243 -2.53 19.18 -2.64
CA ASP A 243 -2.59 20.38 -3.49
C ASP A 243 -1.19 20.81 -3.93
N GLU A 244 -0.18 20.64 -3.07
CA GLU A 244 1.21 20.95 -3.41
C GLU A 244 1.81 19.97 -4.44
N ILE A 245 1.30 18.74 -4.50
CA ILE A 245 1.78 17.69 -5.41
C ILE A 245 1.04 17.73 -6.74
N PHE A 246 -0.29 17.87 -6.70
CA PHE A 246 -1.18 17.73 -7.84
C PHE A 246 -1.77 19.06 -8.34
N GLY A 247 -1.58 20.16 -7.60
CA GLY A 247 -2.29 21.42 -7.78
C GLY A 247 -3.62 21.42 -7.02
N GLN A 248 -4.21 22.62 -6.83
CA GLN A 248 -5.56 22.74 -6.28
C GLN A 248 -6.57 22.10 -7.24
N GLY A 249 -7.35 21.13 -6.75
CA GLY A 249 -8.53 20.64 -7.43
C GLY A 249 -9.72 21.57 -7.21
N ASP A 250 -10.70 21.55 -8.12
CA ASP A 250 -11.97 22.23 -7.89
C ASP A 250 -12.57 21.71 -6.58
N GLU A 251 -12.84 22.60 -5.62
CA GLU A 251 -13.39 22.26 -4.31
C GLU A 251 -14.78 21.60 -4.46
N ILE A 252 -14.87 20.28 -4.58
CA ILE A 252 -16.15 19.53 -4.57
C ILE A 252 -16.42 18.95 -3.17
N LEU A 253 -16.06 19.67 -2.12
CA LEU A 253 -16.43 19.32 -0.74
C LEU A 253 -17.17 20.46 -0.06
N GLU A 254 -18.38 20.74 -0.57
CA GLU A 254 -19.52 21.29 0.17
C GLU A 254 -20.76 20.40 0.02
#